data_AF-A0A3D4MEE1-F1
#
_entry.id   AF-A0A3D4MEE1-F1
#
_cell.length_a   1.000
_cell.length_b   1.000
_cell.length_c   1.000
_cell.angle_alpha   90.00
_cell.angle_beta   90.00
_cell.angle_gamma   90.00
#
_symmetry.space_group_name_H-M   'P 1'
#
loop_
_entity.id
_entity.type
_entity.pdbx_description
1 polymer ?
#
loop_
_entity_poly.entity_id
_entity_poly.type
_entity_poly.pdbx_seq_one_letter_code
_entity_poly.pdbx_strand_id
1 'polypeptide(L)'
;MQNASHKPVFDDAALPFAQLSAAAARGDAAAFDVLWQDHKRPEQARASAARSVFTGACQRGDVVLAAWMQKHYAQHIDTKTLKDAGRQAITSGNAPVWDYLCGVLDAHRAGASVYAELFRPALESAPLSTIQKIFPHVSIPVEQYIYVPLLGGNMAALCWLTETAAAQGALGSAALDGALRMAVERAKTPMITWLLGAGAAPADCMAKPAVQRAADDGGDILEMLVRAGLNPRKAAEAAGDDTALVKRIQQAAAETAAHHLDILHAHCGNPPMPEKLRSLQPALGMRGLHYAAEHRVLGMIDRAAFTAADLAQQNPQGETVMDVLARRGEVQTFFTPEVWRGQVDKLAAAFALLPAAAMDVAARDDVMRKAEQCTLDDAIPASGFKLKRRPSI
;
A
#
# COMPACT_ATOMS: atom_id res chain seq x y z
N MET A 1 -1.90 -54.06 -45.44
CA MET A 1 -3.02 -53.11 -45.24
C MET A 1 -2.54 -52.06 -44.24
N GLN A 2 -2.10 -50.90 -44.73
CA GLN A 2 -1.71 -49.77 -43.88
C GLN A 2 -2.95 -48.93 -43.59
N ASN A 3 -3.21 -48.67 -42.31
CA ASN A 3 -4.24 -47.74 -41.86
C ASN A 3 -3.90 -46.35 -42.36
N ALA A 4 -4.75 -45.81 -43.24
CA ALA A 4 -4.71 -44.42 -43.64
C ALA A 4 -4.90 -43.54 -42.40
N SER A 5 -3.90 -42.74 -42.09
CA SER A 5 -3.96 -41.70 -41.08
C SER A 5 -4.93 -40.60 -41.56
N HIS A 6 -6.05 -40.45 -40.87
CA HIS A 6 -6.89 -39.27 -40.96
C HIS A 6 -6.11 -38.05 -40.43
N LYS A 7 -5.32 -37.40 -41.31
CA LYS A 7 -4.89 -36.00 -41.14
C LYS A 7 -5.90 -35.12 -41.90
N PRO A 8 -6.35 -34.01 -41.30
CA PRO A 8 -7.72 -33.55 -41.48
C PRO A 8 -7.89 -32.54 -42.63
N VAL A 9 -9.11 -32.48 -43.15
CA VAL A 9 -9.63 -31.60 -44.21
C VAL A 9 -9.72 -30.13 -43.74
N PHE A 10 -8.66 -29.56 -43.16
CA PHE A 10 -8.66 -28.18 -42.64
C PHE A 10 -7.80 -27.18 -43.45
N ASP A 11 -6.97 -27.63 -44.40
CA ASP A 11 -6.05 -26.72 -45.11
C ASP A 11 -6.75 -25.77 -46.10
N ASP A 12 -7.78 -26.21 -46.83
CA ASP A 12 -8.54 -25.34 -47.76
C ASP A 12 -9.52 -24.39 -47.05
N ALA A 13 -9.87 -24.66 -45.79
CA ALA A 13 -10.76 -23.82 -44.99
C ALA A 13 -10.03 -22.70 -44.21
N ALA A 14 -8.70 -22.80 -44.08
CA ALA A 14 -7.88 -21.85 -43.31
C ALA A 14 -7.68 -20.50 -44.04
N LEU A 15 -7.43 -20.52 -45.36
CA LEU A 15 -7.29 -19.32 -46.21
C LEU A 15 -8.58 -18.46 -46.23
N PRO A 16 -9.78 -19.05 -46.39
CA PRO A 16 -11.05 -18.32 -46.30
C PRO A 16 -11.38 -17.80 -44.89
N PHE A 17 -10.88 -18.43 -43.82
CA PHE A 17 -11.03 -17.93 -42.44
C PHE A 17 -10.18 -16.68 -42.18
N ALA A 18 -8.94 -16.68 -42.68
CA ALA A 18 -8.08 -15.49 -42.64
C ALA A 18 -8.70 -14.30 -43.39
N GLN A 19 -9.38 -14.56 -44.52
CA GLN A 19 -10.08 -13.51 -45.29
C GLN A 19 -11.31 -12.96 -44.56
N LEU A 20 -12.13 -13.81 -43.90
CA LEU A 20 -13.23 -13.35 -43.05
C LEU A 20 -12.71 -12.50 -41.89
N SER A 21 -11.67 -12.98 -41.22
CA SER A 21 -11.03 -12.28 -40.10
C SER A 21 -10.35 -10.98 -40.55
N ALA A 22 -9.83 -10.92 -41.79
CA ALA A 22 -9.25 -9.71 -42.36
C ALA A 22 -10.30 -8.69 -42.82
N ALA A 23 -11.41 -9.12 -43.42
CA ALA A 23 -12.56 -8.25 -43.73
C ALA A 23 -13.13 -7.64 -42.44
N ALA A 24 -13.28 -8.47 -41.42
CA ALA A 24 -13.66 -8.08 -40.07
C ALA A 24 -12.67 -7.10 -39.40
N ALA A 25 -11.36 -7.32 -39.57
CA ALA A 25 -10.33 -6.44 -39.05
C ALA A 25 -10.35 -5.06 -39.72
N ARG A 26 -10.81 -4.96 -40.98
CA ARG A 26 -10.91 -3.72 -41.75
C ARG A 26 -12.20 -2.94 -41.56
N GLY A 27 -13.18 -3.46 -40.81
CA GLY A 27 -14.47 -2.78 -40.68
C GLY A 27 -15.41 -2.97 -41.88
N ASP A 28 -15.11 -3.90 -42.79
CA ASP A 28 -15.83 -4.06 -44.05
C ASP A 28 -17.01 -5.04 -43.89
N ALA A 29 -18.15 -4.50 -43.43
CA ALA A 29 -19.38 -5.26 -43.21
C ALA A 29 -19.90 -5.95 -44.48
N ALA A 30 -19.74 -5.30 -45.64
CA ALA A 30 -20.17 -5.87 -46.92
C ALA A 30 -19.31 -7.07 -47.33
N ALA A 31 -17.98 -6.96 -47.20
CA ALA A 31 -17.09 -8.09 -47.44
C ALA A 31 -17.32 -9.23 -46.43
N PHE A 32 -17.65 -8.91 -45.18
CA PHE A 32 -18.00 -9.93 -44.19
C PHE A 32 -19.27 -10.70 -44.58
N ASP A 33 -20.35 -10.00 -44.97
CA ASP A 33 -21.60 -10.64 -45.39
C ASP A 33 -21.43 -11.57 -46.60
N VAL A 34 -20.68 -11.12 -47.61
CA VAL A 34 -20.41 -11.91 -48.81
C VAL A 34 -19.67 -13.20 -48.43
N LEU A 35 -18.68 -13.09 -47.55
CA LEU A 35 -17.91 -14.24 -47.08
C LEU A 35 -18.69 -15.12 -46.08
N TRP A 36 -19.72 -14.58 -45.42
CA TRP A 36 -20.61 -15.30 -44.50
C TRP A 36 -21.63 -16.17 -45.23
N GLN A 37 -22.17 -15.68 -46.35
CA GLN A 37 -23.16 -16.39 -47.18
C GLN A 37 -22.57 -17.56 -47.98
N ASP A 38 -21.24 -17.70 -48.03
CA ASP A 38 -20.61 -18.89 -48.61
C ASP A 38 -20.88 -20.14 -47.75
N HIS A 39 -21.93 -20.87 -48.14
CA HIS A 39 -22.53 -22.03 -47.44
C HIS A 39 -21.59 -23.23 -47.23
N LYS A 40 -20.34 -23.18 -47.70
CA LYS A 40 -19.37 -24.27 -47.61
C LYS A 40 -18.75 -24.44 -46.21
N ARG A 41 -19.08 -23.57 -45.23
CA ARG A 41 -18.40 -23.53 -43.92
C ARG A 41 -19.19 -24.18 -42.78
N PRO A 42 -18.53 -24.95 -41.89
CA PRO A 42 -19.13 -25.42 -40.64
C PRO A 42 -19.64 -24.26 -39.79
N GLU A 43 -20.83 -24.41 -39.20
CA GLU A 43 -21.48 -23.39 -38.36
C GLU A 43 -20.58 -22.88 -37.23
N GLN A 44 -19.79 -23.78 -36.63
CA GLN A 44 -18.87 -23.44 -35.55
C GLN A 44 -17.76 -22.46 -35.98
N ALA A 45 -17.26 -22.58 -37.22
CA ALA A 45 -16.25 -21.67 -37.76
C ALA A 45 -16.83 -20.28 -38.05
N ARG A 46 -18.08 -20.25 -38.54
CA ARG A 46 -18.84 -19.01 -38.75
C ARG A 46 -19.10 -18.30 -37.42
N ALA A 47 -19.62 -19.01 -36.41
CA ALA A 47 -19.81 -18.45 -35.07
C ALA A 47 -18.50 -17.89 -34.46
N SER A 48 -17.38 -18.60 -34.62
CA SER A 48 -16.06 -18.13 -34.16
C SER A 48 -15.61 -16.84 -34.85
N ALA A 49 -15.80 -16.75 -36.17
CA ALA A 49 -15.48 -15.55 -36.93
C ALA A 49 -16.34 -14.36 -36.45
N ALA A 50 -17.66 -14.52 -36.32
CA ALA A 50 -18.55 -13.47 -35.83
C ALA A 50 -18.14 -12.94 -34.44
N ARG A 51 -17.81 -13.84 -33.50
CA ARG A 51 -17.31 -13.45 -32.17
C ARG A 51 -16.02 -12.65 -32.26
N SER A 52 -15.09 -13.09 -33.10
CA SER A 52 -13.80 -12.42 -33.31
C SER A 52 -13.95 -11.03 -33.96
N VAL A 53 -14.91 -10.88 -34.88
CA VAL A 53 -15.25 -9.56 -35.47
C VAL A 53 -15.77 -8.63 -34.39
N PHE A 54 -16.75 -9.11 -33.61
CA PHE A 54 -17.40 -8.31 -32.59
C PHE A 54 -16.40 -7.85 -31.51
N THR A 55 -15.58 -8.77 -30.99
CA THR A 55 -14.54 -8.43 -30.01
C THR A 55 -13.48 -7.49 -30.59
N GLY A 56 -13.07 -7.72 -31.84
CA GLY A 56 -12.13 -6.85 -32.55
C GLY A 56 -12.68 -5.45 -32.83
N ALA A 57 -13.97 -5.32 -33.16
CA ALA A 57 -14.64 -4.02 -33.30
C ALA A 57 -14.62 -3.26 -31.97
N CYS A 58 -14.91 -3.97 -30.87
CA CYS A 58 -14.88 -3.38 -29.53
C CYS A 58 -13.47 -2.93 -29.12
N GLN A 59 -12.45 -3.73 -29.46
CA GLN A 59 -11.04 -3.39 -29.23
C GLN A 59 -10.59 -2.14 -30.03
N ARG A 60 -11.18 -1.88 -31.20
CA ARG A 60 -10.83 -0.71 -32.04
C ARG A 60 -11.66 0.53 -31.76
N GLY A 61 -12.69 0.44 -30.93
CA GLY A 61 -13.59 1.56 -30.70
C GLY A 61 -14.66 1.74 -31.79
N ASP A 62 -14.87 0.73 -32.64
CA ASP A 62 -15.84 0.79 -33.76
C ASP A 62 -17.26 0.40 -33.29
N VAL A 63 -17.98 1.40 -32.78
CA VAL A 63 -19.37 1.24 -32.30
C VAL A 63 -20.30 0.80 -33.43
N VAL A 64 -20.09 1.29 -34.65
CA VAL A 64 -20.98 1.01 -35.79
C VAL A 64 -20.88 -0.47 -36.18
N LEU A 65 -19.66 -0.99 -36.33
CA LEU A 65 -19.46 -2.41 -36.61
C LEU A 65 -19.95 -3.29 -35.45
N ALA A 66 -19.70 -2.90 -34.20
CA ALA A 66 -20.18 -3.67 -33.04
C ALA A 66 -21.71 -3.72 -32.97
N ALA A 67 -22.39 -2.60 -33.23
CA ALA A 67 -23.86 -2.52 -33.29
C ALA A 67 -24.43 -3.34 -34.44
N TRP A 68 -23.80 -3.27 -35.61
CA TRP A 68 -24.20 -4.06 -36.77
C TRP A 68 -24.05 -5.57 -36.52
N MET A 69 -22.91 -5.99 -35.97
CA MET A 69 -22.68 -7.39 -35.58
C MET A 69 -23.71 -7.88 -34.56
N GLN A 70 -24.01 -7.08 -33.54
CA GLN A 70 -25.03 -7.43 -32.55
C GLN A 70 -26.43 -7.56 -33.17
N LYS A 71 -26.77 -6.70 -34.14
CA LYS A 71 -28.08 -6.73 -34.79
C LYS A 71 -28.26 -7.94 -35.71
N HIS A 72 -27.22 -8.31 -36.47
CA HIS A 72 -27.32 -9.33 -37.52
C HIS A 72 -26.86 -10.73 -37.08
N TYR A 73 -26.04 -10.81 -36.03
CA TYR A 73 -25.37 -12.04 -35.59
C TYR A 73 -25.51 -12.30 -34.09
N ALA A 74 -26.55 -11.76 -33.44
CA ALA A 74 -26.81 -11.86 -32.00
C ALA A 74 -26.72 -13.30 -31.46
N GLN A 75 -27.20 -14.28 -32.22
CA GLN A 75 -27.21 -15.70 -31.85
C GLN A 75 -25.80 -16.28 -31.61
N HIS A 76 -24.75 -15.62 -32.12
CA HIS A 76 -23.36 -16.04 -31.94
C HIS A 76 -22.65 -15.26 -30.83
N ILE A 77 -23.24 -14.18 -30.30
CA ILE A 77 -22.68 -13.32 -29.27
C ILE A 77 -23.24 -13.76 -27.92
N ASP A 78 -22.51 -14.66 -27.28
CA ASP A 78 -22.85 -15.19 -25.96
C ASP A 78 -22.23 -14.37 -24.82
N THR A 79 -22.57 -14.71 -23.58
CA THR A 79 -22.02 -14.08 -22.37
C THR A 79 -20.50 -14.07 -22.36
N LYS A 80 -19.85 -15.13 -22.86
CA LYS A 80 -18.38 -15.19 -22.93
C LYS A 80 -17.84 -14.15 -23.90
N THR A 81 -18.45 -14.04 -25.07
CA THR A 81 -18.10 -13.05 -26.09
C THR A 81 -18.28 -11.62 -25.58
N LEU A 82 -19.34 -11.34 -24.82
CA LEU A 82 -19.56 -10.04 -24.18
C LEU A 82 -18.49 -9.72 -23.12
N LYS A 83 -18.06 -10.71 -22.32
CA LYS A 83 -16.94 -10.56 -21.37
C LYS A 83 -15.64 -10.26 -22.08
N ASP A 84 -15.33 -11.00 -23.14
CA ASP A 84 -14.10 -10.81 -23.92
C ASP A 84 -14.11 -9.42 -24.60
N ALA A 85 -15.24 -9.02 -25.20
CA ALA A 85 -15.41 -7.71 -25.82
C ALA A 85 -15.31 -6.56 -24.81
N GLY A 86 -15.96 -6.69 -23.65
CA GLY A 86 -15.90 -5.71 -22.57
C GLY A 86 -14.48 -5.55 -22.03
N ARG A 87 -13.76 -6.66 -21.82
CA ARG A 87 -12.34 -6.62 -21.40
C ARG A 87 -11.48 -5.89 -22.43
N GLN A 88 -11.63 -6.19 -23.72
CA GLN A 88 -10.88 -5.52 -24.79
C GLN A 88 -11.19 -4.03 -24.88
N ALA A 89 -12.47 -3.64 -24.72
CA ALA A 89 -12.87 -2.23 -24.72
C ALA A 89 -12.25 -1.47 -23.54
N ILE A 90 -12.24 -2.09 -22.35
CA ILE A 90 -11.62 -1.55 -21.12
C ILE A 90 -10.11 -1.38 -21.30
N THR A 91 -9.40 -2.44 -21.70
CA THR A 91 -7.94 -2.40 -21.82
C THR A 91 -7.46 -1.49 -22.93
N SER A 92 -8.28 -1.28 -23.96
CA SER A 92 -7.97 -0.38 -25.09
C SER A 92 -8.42 1.06 -24.84
N GLY A 93 -9.09 1.36 -23.71
CA GLY A 93 -9.55 2.71 -23.37
C GLY A 93 -10.69 3.26 -24.24
N ASN A 94 -11.46 2.39 -24.91
CA ASN A 94 -12.49 2.83 -25.87
C ASN A 94 -13.81 3.17 -25.18
N ALA A 95 -13.89 4.36 -24.59
CA ALA A 95 -15.09 4.84 -23.90
C ALA A 95 -16.39 4.76 -24.75
N PRO A 96 -16.40 5.13 -26.05
CA PRO A 96 -17.63 5.07 -26.85
C PRO A 96 -18.17 3.64 -27.04
N VAL A 97 -17.28 2.67 -27.25
CA VAL A 97 -17.68 1.26 -27.33
C VAL A 97 -18.11 0.75 -25.97
N TRP A 98 -17.45 1.16 -24.89
CA TRP A 98 -17.86 0.78 -23.55
C TRP A 98 -19.29 1.25 -23.25
N ASP A 99 -19.62 2.49 -23.59
CA ASP A 99 -20.97 3.04 -23.40
C ASP A 99 -22.03 2.26 -24.20
N TYR A 100 -21.69 1.87 -25.44
CA TYR A 100 -22.53 0.97 -26.23
C TYR A 100 -22.69 -0.41 -25.56
N LEU A 101 -21.60 -1.01 -25.09
CA LEU A 101 -21.62 -2.32 -24.43
C LEU A 101 -22.42 -2.27 -23.13
N CYS A 102 -22.39 -1.17 -22.37
CA CYS A 102 -23.25 -0.99 -21.19
C CYS A 102 -24.73 -1.16 -21.57
N GLY A 103 -25.20 -0.48 -22.63
CA GLY A 103 -26.58 -0.63 -23.09
C GLY A 103 -26.92 -2.06 -23.53
N VAL A 104 -25.97 -2.77 -24.14
CA VAL A 104 -26.14 -4.19 -24.49
C VAL A 104 -26.21 -5.06 -23.23
N LEU A 105 -25.37 -4.80 -22.23
CA LEU A 105 -25.30 -5.56 -20.98
C LEU A 105 -26.54 -5.34 -20.10
N ASP A 106 -27.05 -4.11 -20.02
CA ASP A 106 -28.25 -3.77 -19.25
C ASP A 106 -29.49 -4.51 -19.78
N ALA A 107 -29.56 -4.72 -21.10
CA ALA A 107 -30.60 -5.51 -21.75
C ALA A 107 -30.36 -7.03 -21.68
N HIS A 108 -29.15 -7.47 -21.33
CA HIS A 108 -28.78 -8.87 -21.33
C HIS A 108 -29.06 -9.54 -19.98
N ARG A 109 -29.70 -10.73 -19.99
CA ARG A 109 -30.07 -11.45 -18.75
C ARG A 109 -28.89 -11.72 -17.81
N ALA A 110 -27.69 -11.91 -18.37
CA ALA A 110 -26.45 -12.13 -17.61
C ALA A 110 -25.62 -10.85 -17.37
N GLY A 111 -26.14 -9.66 -17.67
CA GLY A 111 -25.43 -8.39 -17.62
C GLY A 111 -24.72 -8.12 -16.29
N ALA A 112 -25.42 -8.28 -15.17
CA ALA A 112 -24.85 -8.09 -13.84
C ALA A 112 -23.62 -9.00 -13.56
N SER A 113 -23.67 -10.26 -14.00
CA SER A 113 -22.53 -11.19 -13.87
C SER A 113 -21.36 -10.78 -14.76
N VAL A 114 -21.62 -10.25 -15.96
CA VAL A 114 -20.56 -9.73 -16.83
C VAL A 114 -19.92 -8.49 -16.22
N TYR A 115 -20.71 -7.54 -15.72
CA TYR A 115 -20.18 -6.36 -15.03
C TYR A 115 -19.28 -6.73 -13.85
N ALA A 116 -19.71 -7.64 -12.98
CA ALA A 116 -18.92 -8.08 -11.84
C ALA A 116 -17.53 -8.64 -12.25
N GLU A 117 -17.45 -9.39 -13.36
CA GLU A 117 -16.17 -9.91 -13.86
C GLU A 117 -15.29 -8.85 -14.54
N LEU A 118 -15.89 -7.80 -15.09
CA LEU A 118 -15.18 -6.69 -15.72
C LEU A 118 -14.66 -5.64 -14.73
N PHE A 119 -15.13 -5.67 -13.48
CA PHE A 119 -14.73 -4.70 -12.47
C PHE A 119 -13.22 -4.71 -12.18
N ARG A 120 -12.63 -5.89 -11.98
CA ARG A 120 -11.18 -6.00 -11.72
C ARG A 120 -10.33 -5.45 -12.90
N PRO A 121 -10.55 -5.86 -14.16
CA PRO A 121 -9.88 -5.24 -15.31
C PRO A 121 -10.08 -3.73 -15.41
N ALA A 122 -11.28 -3.24 -15.09
CA ALA A 122 -11.58 -1.81 -15.11
C ALA A 122 -10.75 -1.04 -14.07
N LEU A 123 -10.66 -1.54 -12.84
CA LEU A 123 -9.85 -0.91 -11.80
C LEU A 123 -8.36 -0.83 -12.17
N GLU A 124 -7.87 -1.79 -12.95
CA GLU A 124 -6.47 -1.83 -13.37
C GLU A 124 -6.13 -0.73 -14.39
N SER A 125 -7.05 -0.38 -15.29
CA SER A 125 -6.70 0.43 -16.47
C SER A 125 -7.78 1.37 -17.03
N ALA A 126 -9.06 1.19 -16.67
CA ALA A 126 -10.13 2.02 -17.21
C ALA A 126 -10.22 3.40 -16.57
N PRO A 127 -10.80 4.38 -17.30
CA PRO A 127 -11.21 5.66 -16.73
C PRO A 127 -12.19 5.49 -15.56
N LEU A 128 -12.18 6.46 -14.63
CA LEU A 128 -13.06 6.45 -13.46
C LEU A 128 -14.55 6.35 -13.82
N SER A 129 -14.98 7.00 -14.91
CA SER A 129 -16.36 6.94 -15.40
C SER A 129 -16.81 5.52 -15.74
N THR A 130 -15.93 4.69 -16.29
CA THR A 130 -16.21 3.28 -16.59
C THR A 130 -16.33 2.48 -15.30
N ILE A 131 -15.40 2.69 -14.36
CA ILE A 131 -15.41 2.02 -13.05
C ILE A 131 -16.72 2.29 -12.31
N GLN A 132 -17.14 3.55 -12.26
CA GLN A 132 -18.36 3.98 -11.57
C GLN A 132 -19.64 3.41 -12.20
N LYS A 133 -19.64 3.13 -13.51
CA LYS A 133 -20.76 2.43 -14.19
C LYS A 133 -20.82 0.95 -13.84
N ILE A 134 -19.67 0.29 -13.64
CA ILE A 134 -19.60 -1.15 -13.32
C ILE A 134 -19.94 -1.40 -11.84
N PHE A 135 -19.49 -0.51 -10.96
CA PHE A 135 -19.57 -0.70 -9.50
C PHE A 135 -20.94 -1.09 -8.93
N PRO A 136 -22.08 -0.51 -9.38
CA PRO A 136 -23.40 -0.89 -8.88
C PRO A 136 -23.77 -2.37 -9.04
N HIS A 137 -23.04 -3.11 -9.88
CA HIS A 137 -23.27 -4.53 -10.15
C HIS A 137 -22.31 -5.46 -9.39
N VAL A 138 -21.40 -4.91 -8.58
CA VAL A 138 -20.39 -5.66 -7.84
C VAL A 138 -20.90 -5.96 -6.44
N SER A 139 -20.89 -7.23 -6.05
CA SER A 139 -21.31 -7.70 -4.72
C SER A 139 -20.16 -7.94 -3.76
N ILE A 140 -18.92 -7.95 -4.25
CA ILE A 140 -17.72 -8.18 -3.44
C ILE A 140 -17.34 -6.86 -2.74
N PRO A 141 -16.96 -6.91 -1.45
CA PRO A 141 -16.56 -5.72 -0.71
C PRO A 141 -15.42 -4.95 -1.38
N VAL A 142 -15.56 -3.62 -1.41
CA VAL A 142 -14.71 -2.70 -2.19
C VAL A 142 -13.25 -2.69 -1.71
N GLU A 143 -13.02 -2.90 -0.42
CA GLU A 143 -11.72 -2.96 0.22
C GLU A 143 -10.85 -4.12 -0.31
N GLN A 144 -11.49 -5.19 -0.79
CA GLN A 144 -10.79 -6.34 -1.38
C GLN A 144 -10.18 -6.00 -2.75
N TYR A 145 -10.49 -4.84 -3.31
CA TYR A 145 -9.98 -4.42 -4.62
C TYR A 145 -8.94 -3.30 -4.56
N ILE A 146 -8.61 -2.76 -3.38
CA ILE A 146 -7.68 -1.61 -3.23
C ILE A 146 -6.30 -1.90 -3.87
N TYR A 147 -5.89 -3.16 -3.91
CA TYR A 147 -4.61 -3.54 -4.53
C TYR A 147 -4.66 -3.55 -6.06
N VAL A 148 -5.83 -3.67 -6.69
CA VAL A 148 -5.96 -3.85 -8.15
C VAL A 148 -5.48 -2.62 -8.94
N PRO A 149 -5.84 -1.38 -8.57
CA PRO A 149 -5.28 -0.21 -9.24
C PRO A 149 -3.75 -0.16 -9.25
N LEU A 150 -3.08 -0.71 -8.22
CA LEU A 150 -1.62 -0.76 -8.13
C LEU A 150 -1.00 -1.64 -9.21
N LEU A 151 -1.75 -2.65 -9.70
CA LEU A 151 -1.29 -3.55 -10.75
C LEU A 151 -1.05 -2.78 -12.05
N GLY A 152 -1.98 -1.91 -12.43
CA GLY A 152 -1.91 -1.09 -13.66
C GLY A 152 -1.44 0.35 -13.45
N GLY A 153 -1.30 0.82 -12.21
CA GLY A 153 -0.95 2.20 -11.89
C GLY A 153 -2.10 3.20 -12.04
N ASN A 154 -3.35 2.76 -11.86
CA ASN A 154 -4.54 3.59 -12.03
C ASN A 154 -4.81 4.44 -10.78
N MET A 155 -4.20 5.61 -10.70
CA MET A 155 -4.33 6.52 -9.55
C MET A 155 -5.77 6.95 -9.28
N ALA A 156 -6.55 7.27 -10.33
CA ALA A 156 -7.94 7.69 -10.17
C ALA A 156 -8.81 6.59 -9.55
N ALA A 157 -8.58 5.33 -9.94
CA ALA A 157 -9.26 4.18 -9.35
C ALA A 157 -8.85 3.97 -7.88
N LEU A 158 -7.56 4.14 -7.55
CA LEU A 158 -7.08 4.02 -6.18
C LEU A 158 -7.75 5.04 -5.26
N CYS A 159 -7.71 6.33 -5.61
CA CYS A 159 -8.33 7.40 -4.82
C CYS A 159 -9.80 7.09 -4.57
N TRP A 160 -10.55 6.84 -5.66
CA TRP A 160 -11.98 6.58 -5.58
C TRP A 160 -12.31 5.33 -4.75
N LEU A 161 -11.56 4.24 -4.90
CA LEU A 161 -11.77 3.03 -4.08
C LEU A 161 -11.51 3.29 -2.61
N THR A 162 -10.42 3.98 -2.26
CA THR A 162 -10.09 4.28 -0.85
C THR A 162 -11.14 5.19 -0.21
N GLU A 163 -11.61 6.20 -0.93
CA GLU A 163 -12.67 7.10 -0.46
C GLU A 163 -14.02 6.38 -0.32
N THR A 164 -14.36 5.52 -1.29
CA THR A 164 -15.59 4.71 -1.25
C THR A 164 -15.56 3.72 -0.09
N ALA A 165 -14.43 3.03 0.12
CA ALA A 165 -14.24 2.13 1.25
C ALA A 165 -14.33 2.87 2.59
N ALA A 166 -13.73 4.06 2.69
CA ALA A 166 -13.79 4.89 3.89
C ALA A 166 -15.23 5.34 4.19
N ALA A 167 -15.97 5.79 3.17
CA ALA A 167 -17.37 6.19 3.31
C ALA A 167 -18.29 5.04 3.74
N GLN A 168 -17.94 3.79 3.39
CA GLN A 168 -18.64 2.58 3.83
C GLN A 168 -18.18 2.07 5.21
N GLY A 169 -17.18 2.69 5.83
CA GLY A 169 -16.58 2.20 7.08
C GLY A 169 -15.84 0.87 6.92
N ALA A 170 -15.49 0.49 5.69
CA ALA A 170 -14.87 -0.79 5.33
C ALA A 170 -13.34 -0.67 5.13
N LEU A 171 -12.79 0.55 5.16
CA LEU A 171 -11.36 0.77 4.99
C LEU A 171 -10.59 0.39 6.26
N GLY A 172 -10.07 -0.85 6.27
CA GLY A 172 -9.19 -1.34 7.33
C GLY A 172 -7.72 -1.01 7.11
N SER A 173 -6.96 -0.86 8.19
CA SER A 173 -5.50 -0.63 8.16
C SER A 173 -4.77 -1.73 7.39
N ALA A 174 -5.12 -3.01 7.61
CA ALA A 174 -4.49 -4.13 6.92
C ALA A 174 -4.61 -4.07 5.38
N ALA A 175 -5.73 -3.53 4.86
CA ALA A 175 -5.90 -3.36 3.42
C ALA A 175 -5.01 -2.23 2.88
N LEU A 176 -4.92 -1.11 3.61
CA LEU A 176 -4.04 0.01 3.30
C LEU A 176 -2.56 -0.38 3.37
N ASP A 177 -2.16 -1.10 4.41
CA ASP A 177 -0.78 -1.54 4.64
C ASP A 177 -0.33 -2.54 3.57
N GLY A 178 -1.21 -3.50 3.24
CA GLY A 178 -0.99 -4.44 2.15
C GLY A 178 -0.89 -3.75 0.78
N ALA A 179 -1.71 -2.74 0.54
CA ALA A 179 -1.66 -1.91 -0.66
C ALA A 179 -0.36 -1.09 -0.72
N LEU A 180 0.07 -0.48 0.38
CA LEU A 180 1.31 0.29 0.46
C LEU A 180 2.52 -0.59 0.13
N ARG A 181 2.60 -1.79 0.71
CA ARG A 181 3.67 -2.75 0.42
C ARG A 181 3.73 -3.08 -1.08
N MET A 182 2.59 -3.30 -1.72
CA MET A 182 2.53 -3.58 -3.17
C MET A 182 2.91 -2.35 -4.01
N ALA A 183 2.53 -1.14 -3.58
CA ALA A 183 2.92 0.10 -4.25
C ALA A 183 4.44 0.30 -4.21
N VAL A 184 5.08 -0.02 -3.07
CA VAL A 184 6.53 0.01 -2.89
C VAL A 184 7.21 -1.05 -3.77
N GLU A 185 6.75 -2.30 -3.73
CA GLU A 185 7.26 -3.38 -4.59
C GLU A 185 7.20 -3.04 -6.09
N ARG A 186 6.21 -2.26 -6.50
CA ARG A 186 6.01 -1.82 -7.89
C ARG A 186 6.56 -0.42 -8.20
N ALA A 187 7.25 0.22 -7.26
CA ALA A 187 7.76 1.60 -7.36
C ALA A 187 6.71 2.60 -7.90
N LYS A 188 5.50 2.59 -7.32
CA LYS A 188 4.40 3.48 -7.70
C LYS A 188 4.37 4.72 -6.81
N THR A 189 5.37 5.59 -6.90
CA THR A 189 5.58 6.74 -6.00
C THR A 189 4.33 7.59 -5.72
N PRO A 190 3.53 8.02 -6.71
CA PRO A 190 2.31 8.79 -6.43
C PRO A 190 1.28 8.04 -5.58
N MET A 191 1.19 6.71 -5.77
CA MET A 191 0.27 5.85 -5.02
C MET A 191 0.80 5.58 -3.60
N ILE A 192 2.12 5.49 -3.42
CA ILE A 192 2.77 5.41 -2.10
C ILE A 192 2.41 6.65 -1.28
N THR A 193 2.60 7.85 -1.85
CA THR A 193 2.26 9.12 -1.16
C THR A 193 0.79 9.17 -0.76
N TRP A 194 -0.12 8.77 -1.64
CA TRP A 194 -1.56 8.71 -1.34
C TRP A 194 -1.87 7.75 -0.21
N LEU A 195 -1.35 6.52 -0.26
CA LEU A 195 -1.62 5.50 0.75
C LEU A 195 -1.10 5.91 2.13
N LEU A 196 0.08 6.52 2.20
CA LEU A 196 0.61 7.09 3.44
C LEU A 196 -0.31 8.20 3.98
N GLY A 197 -0.79 9.09 3.11
CA GLY A 197 -1.76 10.13 3.47
C GLY A 197 -3.12 9.58 3.91
N ALA A 198 -3.53 8.43 3.37
CA ALA A 198 -4.74 7.70 3.77
C ALA A 198 -4.57 6.92 5.09
N GLY A 199 -3.37 6.92 5.68
CA GLY A 199 -3.09 6.31 6.98
C GLY A 199 -2.45 4.93 6.93
N ALA A 200 -1.92 4.49 5.78
CA ALA A 200 -1.16 3.24 5.70
C ALA A 200 0.13 3.31 6.53
N ALA A 201 0.40 2.26 7.31
CA ALA A 201 1.59 2.12 8.12
C ALA A 201 2.76 1.52 7.30
N PRO A 202 3.95 2.14 7.31
CA PRO A 202 5.07 1.67 6.49
C PRO A 202 5.81 0.45 7.05
N ALA A 203 5.44 -0.06 8.23
CA ALA A 203 6.17 -1.13 8.93
C ALA A 203 6.32 -2.40 8.08
N ASP A 204 5.27 -2.78 7.36
CA ASP A 204 5.23 -4.00 6.54
C ASP A 204 5.98 -3.86 5.20
N CYS A 205 6.42 -2.66 4.84
CA CYS A 205 7.21 -2.40 3.63
C CYS A 205 8.65 -2.94 3.71
N MET A 206 9.10 -3.31 4.91
CA MET A 206 10.44 -3.88 5.14
C MET A 206 10.56 -5.36 4.76
N ALA A 207 9.46 -6.00 4.38
CA ALA A 207 9.49 -7.35 3.85
C ALA A 207 10.06 -7.36 2.42
N LYS A 208 10.81 -8.41 2.07
CA LYS A 208 11.18 -8.67 0.66
C LYS A 208 9.93 -9.08 -0.13
N PRO A 209 9.76 -8.62 -1.40
CA PRO A 209 10.71 -7.85 -2.22
C PRO A 209 10.61 -6.31 -2.07
N ALA A 210 9.62 -5.77 -1.37
CA ALA A 210 9.35 -4.34 -1.28
C ALA A 210 10.56 -3.52 -0.80
N VAL A 211 11.25 -3.98 0.24
CA VAL A 211 12.45 -3.31 0.78
C VAL A 211 13.60 -3.20 -0.24
N GLN A 212 13.80 -4.22 -1.07
CA GLN A 212 14.84 -4.21 -2.09
C GLN A 212 14.48 -3.18 -3.16
N ARG A 213 13.22 -3.16 -3.59
CA ARG A 213 12.76 -2.18 -4.58
C ARG A 213 12.92 -0.75 -4.10
N ALA A 214 12.64 -0.50 -2.82
CA ALA A 214 12.79 0.80 -2.21
C ALA A 214 14.26 1.27 -2.16
N ALA A 215 15.20 0.35 -1.98
CA ALA A 215 16.63 0.62 -2.04
C ALA A 215 17.12 0.84 -3.49
N ASP A 216 16.64 0.03 -4.44
CA ASP A 216 17.03 0.10 -5.86
C ASP A 216 16.59 1.40 -6.55
N ASP A 217 15.56 2.08 -6.03
CA ASP A 217 15.04 3.37 -6.54
C ASP A 217 15.86 4.59 -6.07
N GLY A 218 17.19 4.41 -5.94
CA GLY A 218 18.08 5.45 -5.40
C GLY A 218 17.78 5.86 -3.96
N GLY A 219 16.92 5.11 -3.27
CA GLY A 219 16.51 5.33 -1.88
C GLY A 219 15.39 6.33 -1.64
N ASP A 220 14.80 6.94 -2.68
CA ASP A 220 13.76 7.96 -2.53
C ASP A 220 12.51 7.41 -1.82
N ILE A 221 12.13 6.18 -2.14
CA ILE A 221 11.02 5.49 -1.47
C ILE A 221 11.35 5.23 0.01
N LEU A 222 12.59 4.82 0.34
CA LEU A 222 12.98 4.60 1.74
C LEU A 222 12.88 5.89 2.56
N GLU A 223 13.33 7.02 2.01
CA GLU A 223 13.18 8.32 2.65
C GLU A 223 11.72 8.69 2.88
N MET A 224 10.86 8.49 1.88
CA MET A 224 9.43 8.74 2.00
C MET A 224 8.80 7.90 3.12
N LEU A 225 9.12 6.61 3.18
CA LEU A 225 8.64 5.72 4.24
C LEU A 225 9.15 6.16 5.62
N VAL A 226 10.40 6.61 5.73
CA VAL A 226 11.00 7.11 6.97
C VAL A 226 10.30 8.37 7.46
N ARG A 227 9.98 9.31 6.56
CA ARG A 227 9.18 10.51 6.87
C ARG A 227 7.77 10.16 7.32
N ALA A 228 7.20 9.06 6.80
CA ALA A 228 5.92 8.53 7.26
C ALA A 228 6.01 7.62 8.51
N GLY A 229 7.19 7.55 9.13
CA GLY A 229 7.36 6.89 10.42
C GLY A 229 7.92 5.46 10.37
N LEU A 230 8.47 5.01 9.24
CA LEU A 230 9.29 3.78 9.17
C LEU A 230 10.56 3.92 10.01
N ASN A 231 10.90 2.89 10.79
CA ASN A 231 12.09 2.89 11.63
C ASN A 231 13.38 3.18 10.82
N PRO A 232 14.14 4.26 11.14
CA PRO A 232 15.32 4.65 10.36
C PRO A 232 16.44 3.62 10.39
N ARG A 233 16.57 2.83 11.46
CA ARG A 233 17.60 1.79 11.55
C ARG A 233 17.31 0.66 10.57
N LYS A 234 16.06 0.20 10.52
CA LYS A 234 15.63 -0.80 9.52
C LYS A 234 15.82 -0.28 8.09
N ALA A 235 15.49 0.99 7.84
CA ALA A 235 15.72 1.60 6.53
C ALA A 235 17.22 1.69 6.20
N ALA A 236 18.07 2.04 7.17
CA ALA A 236 19.53 2.08 6.99
C ALA A 236 20.13 0.68 6.76
N GLU A 237 19.64 -0.35 7.46
CA GLU A 237 20.01 -1.75 7.21
C GLU A 237 19.66 -2.17 5.79
N ALA A 238 18.51 -1.73 5.27
CA ALA A 238 18.10 -1.98 3.90
C ALA A 238 18.96 -1.27 2.84
N ALA A 239 19.51 -0.10 3.18
CA ALA A 239 20.46 0.61 2.32
C ALA A 239 21.82 -0.12 2.22
N GLY A 240 22.11 -1.08 3.11
CA GLY A 240 23.34 -1.86 3.10
C GLY A 240 24.57 -0.97 3.27
N ASP A 241 25.54 -1.12 2.35
CA ASP A 241 26.82 -0.40 2.40
C ASP A 241 26.76 1.00 1.74
N ASP A 242 25.60 1.45 1.24
CA ASP A 242 25.44 2.79 0.67
C ASP A 242 25.43 3.86 1.77
N THR A 243 26.64 4.31 2.14
CA THR A 243 26.85 5.35 3.15
C THR A 243 26.16 6.68 2.82
N ALA A 244 25.98 7.02 1.54
CA ALA A 244 25.32 8.26 1.14
C ALA A 244 23.81 8.15 1.39
N LEU A 245 23.21 7.02 1.04
CA LEU A 245 21.81 6.73 1.32
C LEU A 245 21.53 6.63 2.82
N VAL A 246 22.39 5.95 3.59
CA VAL A 246 22.26 5.89 5.06
C VAL A 246 22.24 7.29 5.67
N LYS A 247 23.12 8.19 5.21
CA LYS A 247 23.14 9.59 5.67
C LYS A 247 21.85 10.34 5.31
N ARG A 248 21.33 10.16 4.10
CA ARG A 248 20.04 10.75 3.66
C ARG A 248 18.88 10.27 4.53
N ILE A 249 18.81 8.97 4.82
CA ILE A 249 17.81 8.36 5.72
C ILE A 249 17.86 8.97 7.12
N GLN A 250 19.07 9.09 7.69
CA GLN A 250 19.27 9.70 9.00
C GLN A 250 18.86 11.18 9.00
N GLN A 251 19.20 11.93 7.95
CA GLN A 251 18.81 13.32 7.80
C GLN A 251 17.29 13.47 7.70
N ALA A 252 16.61 12.67 6.87
CA ALA A 252 15.16 12.70 6.74
C ALA A 252 14.46 12.39 8.07
N ALA A 253 14.98 11.43 8.84
CA ALA A 253 14.48 11.12 10.18
C ALA A 253 14.65 12.30 11.16
N ALA A 254 15.82 12.95 11.15
CA ALA A 254 16.12 14.09 12.02
C ALA A 254 15.26 15.31 11.69
N GLU A 255 15.08 15.62 10.40
CA GLU A 255 14.20 16.70 9.94
C GLU A 255 12.75 16.47 10.37
N THR A 256 12.26 15.24 10.23
CA THR A 256 10.90 14.87 10.64
C THR A 256 10.71 15.01 12.15
N ALA A 257 11.68 14.53 12.94
CA ALA A 257 11.64 14.69 14.40
C ALA A 257 11.71 16.17 14.80
N ALA A 258 12.60 16.96 14.20
CA ALA A 258 12.71 18.39 14.46
C ALA A 258 11.39 19.13 14.16
N HIS A 259 10.74 18.83 13.02
CA HIS A 259 9.43 19.39 12.68
C HIS A 259 8.36 19.10 13.75
N HIS A 260 8.26 17.85 14.19
CA HIS A 260 7.30 17.47 15.22
C HIS A 260 7.65 18.04 16.60
N LEU A 261 8.93 18.24 16.90
CA LEU A 261 9.38 18.91 18.11
C LEU A 261 8.99 20.39 18.09
N ASP A 262 9.10 21.07 16.95
CA ASP A 262 8.64 22.46 16.79
C ASP A 262 7.13 22.60 16.99
N ILE A 263 6.35 21.63 16.50
CA ILE A 263 4.91 21.55 16.80
C ILE A 263 4.68 21.45 18.31
N LEU A 264 5.43 20.58 19.01
CA LEU A 264 5.33 20.50 20.46
C LEU A 264 5.80 21.78 21.16
N HIS A 265 6.84 22.46 20.66
CA HIS A 265 7.27 23.74 21.21
C HIS A 265 6.18 24.80 21.13
N ALA A 266 5.48 24.88 19.99
CA ALA A 266 4.40 25.83 19.77
C ALA A 266 3.22 25.62 20.74
N HIS A 267 2.90 24.36 21.07
CA HIS A 267 1.74 24.02 21.90
C HIS A 267 2.07 23.89 23.40
N CYS A 268 3.27 23.40 23.72
CA CYS A 268 3.68 23.03 25.08
C CYS A 268 4.76 23.95 25.66
N GLY A 269 5.29 24.92 24.91
CA GLY A 269 6.40 25.78 25.33
C GLY A 269 7.77 25.24 24.92
N ASN A 270 8.83 26.03 25.09
CA ASN A 270 10.20 25.69 24.71
C ASN A 270 11.15 25.78 25.93
N PRO A 271 11.61 24.65 26.51
CA PRO A 271 11.31 23.26 26.14
C PRO A 271 9.84 22.87 26.45
N PRO A 272 9.31 21.78 25.86
CA PRO A 272 7.93 21.34 26.07
C PRO A 272 7.64 21.09 27.55
N MET A 273 6.67 21.81 28.11
CA MET A 273 6.30 21.69 29.52
C MET A 273 5.55 20.37 29.76
N PRO A 274 5.97 19.55 30.74
CA PRO A 274 5.35 18.26 31.07
C PRO A 274 3.86 18.36 31.39
N GLU A 275 3.45 19.39 32.12
CA GLU A 275 2.04 19.64 32.45
C GLU A 275 1.20 19.86 31.19
N LYS A 276 1.71 20.64 30.25
CA LYS A 276 1.03 20.89 28.97
C LYS A 276 0.97 19.62 28.13
N LEU A 277 2.04 18.82 28.09
CA LEU A 277 2.05 17.53 27.40
C LEU A 277 0.99 16.55 27.93
N ARG A 278 0.74 16.54 29.25
CA ARG A 278 -0.33 15.72 29.86
C ARG A 278 -1.72 16.14 29.40
N SER A 279 -1.95 17.45 29.32
CA SER A 279 -3.23 18.03 28.90
C SER A 279 -3.41 18.09 27.39
N LEU A 280 -2.33 17.95 26.62
CA LEU A 280 -2.36 18.07 25.17
C LEU A 280 -3.08 16.84 24.60
N GLN A 281 -4.18 17.10 23.90
CA GLN A 281 -4.86 16.13 23.07
C GLN A 281 -4.74 16.58 21.60
N PRO A 282 -3.66 16.22 20.88
CA PRO A 282 -3.66 16.30 19.43
C PRO A 282 -4.85 15.54 18.81
N ALA A 283 -5.09 15.81 17.52
CA ALA A 283 -6.13 15.15 16.74
C ALA A 283 -6.13 13.62 16.96
N LEU A 284 -7.33 13.02 16.97
CA LEU A 284 -7.60 11.61 17.29
C LEU A 284 -7.51 11.22 18.78
N GLY A 285 -7.44 12.17 19.71
CA GLY A 285 -7.45 11.88 21.14
C GLY A 285 -6.16 11.23 21.65
N MET A 286 -5.10 11.22 20.83
CA MET A 286 -3.76 10.89 21.31
C MET A 286 -3.33 11.93 22.35
N ARG A 287 -2.66 11.50 23.42
CA ARG A 287 -2.09 12.44 24.41
C ARG A 287 -0.72 12.93 23.94
N GLY A 288 -0.25 14.06 24.46
CA GLY A 288 1.02 14.66 24.06
C GLY A 288 2.23 13.72 24.17
N LEU A 289 2.27 12.82 25.16
CA LEU A 289 3.34 11.83 25.28
C LEU A 289 3.27 10.73 24.22
N HIS A 290 2.07 10.25 23.87
CA HIS A 290 1.89 9.30 22.77
C HIS A 290 2.28 9.92 21.44
N TYR A 291 1.90 11.18 21.21
CA TYR A 291 2.36 11.94 20.04
C TYR A 291 3.89 12.04 20.00
N ALA A 292 4.51 12.38 21.14
CA ALA A 292 5.97 12.49 21.22
C ALA A 292 6.67 11.15 20.91
N ALA A 293 6.12 10.03 21.38
CA ALA A 293 6.62 8.69 21.07
C ALA A 293 6.41 8.33 19.60
N GLU A 294 5.22 8.59 19.06
CA GLU A 294 4.84 8.28 17.68
C GLU A 294 5.74 8.98 16.66
N HIS A 295 6.16 10.21 16.98
CA HIS A 295 6.99 11.05 16.13
C HIS A 295 8.48 11.10 16.52
N ARG A 296 8.94 10.20 17.40
CA ARG A 296 10.36 10.04 17.81
C ARG A 296 10.97 11.26 18.51
N VAL A 297 10.14 12.15 19.04
CA VAL A 297 10.58 13.35 19.75
C VAL A 297 10.60 13.17 21.26
N LEU A 298 10.01 12.08 21.78
CA LEU A 298 10.03 11.80 23.22
C LEU A 298 11.46 11.72 23.77
N GLY A 299 12.41 11.24 22.96
CA GLY A 299 13.82 11.19 23.32
C GLY A 299 14.48 12.58 23.46
N MET A 300 13.87 13.62 22.89
CA MET A 300 14.38 14.99 22.83
C MET A 300 13.77 15.90 23.91
N ILE A 301 12.85 15.37 24.72
CA ILE A 301 12.17 16.09 25.80
C ILE A 301 12.77 15.64 27.14
N ASP A 302 12.78 16.52 28.13
CA ASP A 302 13.24 16.18 29.48
C ASP A 302 12.34 15.11 30.11
N ARG A 303 12.91 13.90 30.23
CA ARG A 303 12.23 12.71 30.75
C ARG A 303 12.12 12.75 32.27
N ALA A 304 12.95 13.56 32.95
CA ALA A 304 12.97 13.68 34.40
C ALA A 304 11.63 14.12 34.98
N ALA A 305 10.87 14.88 34.20
CA ALA A 305 9.62 15.45 34.67
C ALA A 305 8.39 14.53 34.48
N PHE A 306 8.56 13.35 33.87
CA PHE A 306 7.50 12.36 33.73
C PHE A 306 7.44 11.44 34.95
N THR A 307 6.22 11.09 35.34
CA THR A 307 5.94 10.12 36.40
C THR A 307 5.66 8.74 35.81
N ALA A 308 5.76 7.68 36.62
CA ALA A 308 5.35 6.34 36.19
C ALA A 308 3.88 6.30 35.74
N ALA A 309 3.01 7.09 36.39
CA ALA A 309 1.61 7.22 36.02
C ALA A 309 1.44 7.87 34.64
N ASP A 310 2.29 8.84 34.28
CA ASP A 310 2.27 9.45 32.94
C ASP A 310 2.59 8.43 31.84
N LEU A 311 3.55 7.55 32.09
CA LEU A 311 3.98 6.50 31.15
C LEU A 311 2.96 5.35 31.03
N ALA A 312 2.24 5.07 32.12
CA ALA A 312 1.23 4.01 32.19
C ALA A 312 -0.12 4.39 31.55
N GLN A 313 -0.32 5.66 31.20
CA GLN A 313 -1.56 6.11 30.56
C GLN A 313 -1.74 5.49 29.18
N GLN A 314 -2.97 5.07 28.90
CA GLN A 314 -3.38 4.53 27.60
C GLN A 314 -3.95 5.62 26.69
N ASN A 315 -3.67 5.51 25.40
CA ASN A 315 -4.35 6.25 24.33
C ASN A 315 -5.72 5.61 24.01
N PRO A 316 -6.54 6.20 23.11
CA PRO A 316 -7.82 5.61 22.71
C PRO A 316 -7.73 4.21 22.08
N GLN A 317 -6.54 3.81 21.62
CA GLN A 317 -6.23 2.49 21.08
C GLN A 317 -5.84 1.48 22.17
N GLY A 318 -5.79 1.90 23.44
CA GLY A 318 -5.38 1.06 24.56
C GLY A 318 -3.87 0.89 24.71
N GLU A 319 -3.06 1.63 23.94
CA GLU A 319 -1.60 1.57 23.98
C GLU A 319 -1.02 2.55 25.02
N THR A 320 -0.06 2.09 25.81
CA THR A 320 0.82 2.93 26.62
C THR A 320 1.87 3.63 25.76
N VAL A 321 2.60 4.59 26.33
CA VAL A 321 3.74 5.23 25.66
C VAL A 321 4.81 4.20 25.30
N MET A 322 5.01 3.17 26.13
CA MET A 322 5.98 2.10 25.88
C MET A 322 5.57 1.19 24.72
N ASP A 323 4.26 0.93 24.55
CA ASP A 323 3.73 0.18 23.41
C ASP A 323 4.02 0.91 22.09
N VAL A 324 3.79 2.23 22.06
CA VAL A 324 4.09 3.06 20.90
C VAL A 324 5.58 3.05 20.57
N LEU A 325 6.46 3.22 21.57
CA LEU A 325 7.91 3.15 21.39
C LEU A 325 8.37 1.79 20.85
N ALA A 326 7.79 0.70 21.35
CA ALA A 326 8.07 -0.66 20.88
C ALA A 326 7.66 -0.83 19.41
N ARG A 327 6.44 -0.42 19.05
CA ARG A 327 5.92 -0.46 17.68
C ARG A 327 6.77 0.38 16.71
N ARG A 328 7.22 1.56 17.14
CA ARG A 328 8.09 2.44 16.35
C ARG A 328 9.56 2.00 16.35
N GLY A 329 9.95 1.07 17.22
CA GLY A 329 11.32 0.58 17.37
C GLY A 329 12.29 1.63 17.94
N GLU A 330 11.78 2.52 18.79
CA GLU A 330 12.55 3.61 19.43
C GLU A 330 13.02 3.27 20.86
N VAL A 331 12.74 2.04 21.30
CA VAL A 331 13.03 1.55 22.66
C VAL A 331 14.50 1.79 23.04
N GLN A 332 15.45 1.41 22.19
CA GLN A 332 16.87 1.57 22.50
C GLN A 332 17.30 3.04 22.64
N THR A 333 16.78 3.92 21.79
CA THR A 333 17.05 5.37 21.86
C THR A 333 16.47 5.98 23.15
N PHE A 334 15.30 5.51 23.58
CA PHE A 334 14.66 5.96 24.81
C PHE A 334 15.36 5.45 26.08
N PHE A 335 15.89 4.23 26.06
CA PHE A 335 16.58 3.60 27.18
C PHE A 335 18.11 3.80 27.16
N THR A 336 18.60 4.86 26.53
CA THR A 336 20.02 5.24 26.56
C THR A 336 20.45 5.56 28.01
N PRO A 337 21.42 4.83 28.61
CA PRO A 337 21.69 4.87 30.06
C PRO A 337 22.00 6.25 30.62
N GLU A 338 22.72 7.08 29.86
CA GLU A 338 23.18 8.40 30.27
C GLU A 338 22.02 9.35 30.59
N VAL A 339 20.87 9.17 29.94
CA VAL A 339 19.68 10.01 30.13
C VAL A 339 18.92 9.67 31.42
N TRP A 340 19.12 8.46 31.94
CA TRP A 340 18.46 7.98 33.17
C TRP A 340 19.32 8.13 34.43
N ARG A 341 20.42 8.87 34.32
CA ARG A 341 21.30 9.18 35.45
C ARG A 341 20.51 9.77 36.62
N GLY A 342 20.71 9.21 37.82
CA GLY A 342 20.02 9.62 39.04
C GLY A 342 18.53 9.29 39.10
N GLN A 343 18.02 8.49 38.16
CA GLN A 343 16.58 8.20 38.00
C GLN A 343 16.29 6.70 37.85
N VAL A 344 17.07 5.86 38.51
CA VAL A 344 17.01 4.39 38.40
C VAL A 344 15.61 3.85 38.75
N ASP A 345 14.94 4.42 39.75
CA ASP A 345 13.57 4.00 40.12
C ASP A 345 12.55 4.28 39.00
N LYS A 346 12.68 5.41 38.30
CA LYS A 346 11.81 5.76 37.17
C LYS A 346 12.12 4.89 35.95
N LEU A 347 13.39 4.59 35.74
CA LEU A 347 13.84 3.65 34.71
C LEU A 347 13.23 2.27 34.93
N ALA A 348 13.26 1.76 36.17
CA ALA A 348 12.63 0.49 36.54
C ALA A 348 11.11 0.51 36.30
N ALA A 349 10.43 1.61 36.68
CA ALA A 349 9.00 1.77 36.41
C ALA A 349 8.68 1.80 34.91
N ALA A 350 9.52 2.44 34.08
CA ALA A 350 9.38 2.44 32.63
C ALA A 350 9.58 1.03 32.03
N PHE A 351 10.55 0.25 32.54
CA PHE A 351 10.75 -1.13 32.11
C PHE A 351 9.58 -2.05 32.48
N ALA A 352 8.92 -1.82 33.61
CA ALA A 352 7.74 -2.59 34.02
C ALA A 352 6.55 -2.45 33.05
N LEU A 353 6.50 -1.34 32.31
CA LEU A 353 5.48 -1.05 31.30
C LEU A 353 5.88 -1.50 29.88
N LEU A 354 7.15 -1.87 29.67
CA LEU A 354 7.66 -2.23 28.35
C LEU A 354 7.21 -3.65 27.96
N PRO A 355 6.59 -3.85 26.78
CA PRO A 355 6.23 -5.18 26.30
C PRO A 355 7.41 -6.15 26.34
N ALA A 356 7.18 -7.39 26.81
CA ALA A 356 8.24 -8.38 27.00
C ALA A 356 9.06 -8.63 25.72
N ALA A 357 8.40 -8.63 24.55
CA ALA A 357 9.04 -8.86 23.26
C ALA A 357 9.89 -7.67 22.75
N ALA A 358 9.77 -6.49 23.35
CA ALA A 358 10.40 -5.27 22.83
C ALA A 358 11.89 -5.13 23.20
N MET A 359 12.33 -5.82 24.26
CA MET A 359 13.71 -5.84 24.73
C MET A 359 13.92 -7.07 25.62
N ASP A 360 14.97 -7.83 25.36
CA ASP A 360 15.32 -9.00 26.18
C ASP A 360 15.81 -8.60 27.58
N VAL A 361 15.80 -9.57 28.50
CA VAL A 361 16.16 -9.35 29.91
C VAL A 361 17.61 -8.91 30.07
N ALA A 362 18.54 -9.48 29.30
CA ALA A 362 19.96 -9.16 29.40
C ALA A 362 20.24 -7.71 28.99
N ALA A 363 19.58 -7.22 27.95
CA ALA A 363 19.65 -5.84 27.50
C ALA A 363 19.05 -4.87 28.53
N ARG A 364 17.94 -5.24 29.17
CA ARG A 364 17.34 -4.44 30.27
C ARG A 364 18.29 -4.33 31.45
N ASP A 365 18.86 -5.45 31.89
CA ASP A 365 19.80 -5.51 33.00
C ASP A 365 21.08 -4.71 32.70
N ASP A 366 21.57 -4.78 31.47
CA ASP A 366 22.73 -3.99 31.02
C ASP A 366 22.46 -2.48 31.05
N VAL A 367 21.28 -2.03 30.61
CA VAL A 367 20.88 -0.61 30.69
C VAL A 367 20.75 -0.16 32.14
N MET A 368 20.09 -0.94 33.00
CA MET A 368 19.94 -0.63 34.43
C MET A 368 21.31 -0.44 35.09
N ARG A 369 22.20 -1.42 34.91
CA ARG A 369 23.56 -1.41 35.46
C ARG A 369 24.36 -0.21 34.96
N LYS A 370 24.27 0.12 33.67
CA LYS A 370 24.96 1.29 33.10
C LYS A 370 24.40 2.61 33.63
N ALA A 371 23.09 2.73 33.81
CA ALA A 371 22.47 3.93 34.38
C ALA A 371 22.86 4.14 35.86
N GLU A 372 22.94 3.05 36.62
CA GLU A 372 23.48 3.05 37.99
C GLU A 372 24.95 3.49 38.00
N GLN A 373 25.79 2.93 37.13
CA GLN A 373 27.19 3.32 37.01
C GLN A 373 27.34 4.81 36.67
N CYS A 374 26.58 5.32 35.70
CA CYS A 374 26.55 6.75 35.35
C CYS A 374 26.15 7.63 36.54
N THR A 375 25.34 7.11 37.48
CA THR A 375 24.94 7.84 38.68
C THR A 375 26.06 7.83 39.73
N LEU A 376 26.77 6.72 39.86
CA LEU A 376 27.89 6.56 40.79
C LEU A 376 29.12 7.38 40.38
N ASP A 377 29.42 7.44 39.08
CA ASP A 377 30.58 8.18 38.54
C ASP A 377 30.50 9.68 38.85
N ASP A 378 29.29 10.26 38.96
CA ASP A 378 29.09 11.66 39.35
C ASP A 378 29.10 11.85 40.88
N ALA A 379 28.72 10.82 41.66
CA ALA A 379 28.72 10.87 43.12
C ALA A 379 30.12 10.77 43.74
N ILE A 380 31.09 10.25 42.97
CA ILE A 380 32.50 10.11 43.38
C ILE A 380 33.32 11.13 42.59
N PRO A 381 33.70 12.29 43.17
CA PRO A 381 34.55 13.23 42.45
C PRO A 381 35.89 12.57 42.12
N ALA A 382 36.37 12.75 40.87
CA ALA A 382 37.66 12.27 40.40
C ALA A 382 38.87 12.82 41.21
N SER A 383 38.65 13.75 42.15
CA SER A 383 39.66 14.16 43.14
C SER A 383 39.71 13.15 44.30
N GLY A 384 40.70 12.26 44.23
CA GLY A 384 40.84 11.11 45.09
C GLY A 384 40.74 11.35 46.59
N PHE A 385 40.17 10.35 47.26
CA PHE A 385 40.35 10.11 48.69
C PHE A 385 41.86 9.97 49.01
N LYS A 386 42.50 11.07 49.41
CA LYS A 386 43.78 10.99 50.13
C LYS A 386 43.50 10.45 51.52
N LEU A 387 43.57 9.12 51.66
CA LEU A 387 43.73 8.47 52.97
C LEU A 387 45.00 9.04 53.62
N LYS A 388 44.82 9.95 54.59
CA LYS A 388 45.90 10.35 55.51
C LYS A 388 46.33 9.09 56.27
N ARG A 389 47.46 8.49 55.87
CA ARG A 389 48.13 7.46 56.67
C ARG A 389 48.41 8.08 58.05
N ARG A 390 47.90 7.44 59.11
CA ARG A 390 48.32 7.75 60.48
C ARG A 390 49.84 7.49 60.58
N PRO A 391 50.61 8.35 61.25
CA PRO A 391 51.99 8.01 61.59
C PRO A 391 51.94 6.82 62.55
N SER A 392 52.69 5.77 62.22
CA SER A 392 52.97 4.67 63.13
C SER A 392 53.67 5.21 64.37
N ILE A 393 53.19 4.83 65.56
CA ILE A 393 53.91 5.02 66.83
C ILE A 393 54.90 3.86 66.98
#